data_AF-A0A2K3LEQ0-F1
#
_entry.id   AF-A0A2K3LEQ0-F1
#
_cell.length_a   1.000
_cell.length_b   1.000
_cell.length_c   1.000
_cell.angle_alpha   90.00
_cell.angle_beta   90.00
_cell.angle_gamma   90.00
#
_symmetry.space_group_name_H-M   'P 1'
#
loop_
_entity.id
_entity.type
_entity.pdbx_description
1 polymer ?
#
loop_
_entity_poly.entity_id
_entity_poly.type
_entity_poly.pdbx_seq_one_letter_code
_entity_poly.pdbx_strand_id
1 'polypeptide(L)'
;MDSQNTTTEKNWKHSLLYLIFIISILHLTNQTNFSRKLILGNETVRIKKNPELPLRFRSDGTFKILQVADMHYGNGITRCRDVLASEFEFCSDLNTTQFLKRVIEKESPDFLAFTGN
;
A
#
# COMPACT_ATOMS: atom_id res chain seq x y z
N MET A 1 15.05 -67.22 35.02
CA MET A 1 14.39 -66.11 35.75
C MET A 1 14.60 -64.88 34.89
N ASP A 2 13.72 -64.73 33.92
CA ASP A 2 13.87 -63.87 32.75
C ASP A 2 13.33 -62.47 33.06
N SER A 3 14.19 -61.47 33.23
CA SER A 3 13.74 -60.07 33.38
C SER A 3 14.84 -59.03 33.16
N GLN A 4 15.64 -59.11 32.09
CA GLN A 4 16.60 -58.03 31.76
C GLN A 4 16.68 -57.59 30.29
N ASN A 5 16.01 -58.25 29.33
CA ASN A 5 16.17 -57.93 27.90
C ASN A 5 15.06 -57.07 27.26
N THR A 6 14.05 -56.61 28.00
CA THR A 6 12.91 -55.86 27.41
C THR A 6 12.99 -54.34 27.56
N THR A 7 13.90 -53.82 28.39
CA THR A 7 14.04 -52.38 28.65
C THR A 7 14.96 -51.68 27.65
N THR A 8 16.05 -52.33 27.22
CA THR A 8 17.05 -51.72 26.32
C THR A 8 16.53 -51.52 24.89
N GLU A 9 15.80 -52.50 24.34
CA GLU A 9 15.23 -52.38 22.98
C GLU A 9 14.16 -51.28 22.86
N LYS A 10 13.34 -51.10 23.91
CA LYS A 10 12.25 -50.13 23.92
C LYS A 10 12.77 -48.68 23.94
N ASN A 11 13.83 -48.44 24.69
CA ASN A 11 14.41 -47.10 24.87
C ASN A 11 15.07 -46.57 23.59
N TRP A 12 15.67 -47.44 22.76
CA TRP A 12 16.27 -47.01 21.49
C TRP A 12 15.21 -46.56 20.48
N LYS A 13 14.05 -47.23 20.42
CA LYS A 13 12.93 -46.81 19.56
C LYS A 13 12.40 -45.43 19.95
N HIS A 14 12.26 -45.15 21.25
CA HIS A 14 11.86 -43.82 21.73
C HIS A 14 12.92 -42.75 21.44
N SER A 15 14.20 -43.08 21.59
CA SER A 15 15.31 -42.19 21.26
C SER A 15 15.35 -41.84 19.76
N LEU A 16 15.17 -42.84 18.89
CA LEU A 16 15.08 -42.64 17.44
C LEU A 16 13.89 -41.74 17.09
N LEU A 17 12.74 -41.97 17.72
CA LEU A 17 11.53 -41.18 17.49
C LEU A 17 11.70 -39.72 17.94
N TYR A 18 12.39 -39.51 19.07
CA TYR A 18 12.78 -38.17 19.54
C TYR A 18 13.74 -37.48 18.58
N LEU A 19 14.72 -38.21 18.04
CA LEU A 19 15.71 -37.64 17.13
C LEU A 19 15.07 -37.23 15.80
N ILE A 20 14.17 -38.06 15.26
CA ILE A 20 13.38 -37.75 14.06
C ILE A 20 12.50 -36.52 14.30
N PHE A 21 11.87 -36.41 15.48
CA PHE A 21 11.05 -35.26 15.83
C PHE A 21 11.87 -33.97 15.92
N ILE A 22 13.05 -34.01 16.55
CA ILE A 22 13.97 -32.86 16.63
C ILE A 22 14.45 -32.44 15.23
N ILE A 23 14.84 -33.40 14.37
CA ILE A 23 15.24 -33.13 13.00
C ILE A 23 14.09 -32.53 12.19
N SER A 24 12.85 -33.02 12.39
CA SER A 24 11.66 -32.47 11.72
C SER A 24 11.36 -31.04 12.15
N ILE A 25 11.51 -30.71 13.44
CA ILE A 25 11.40 -29.34 13.95
C ILE A 25 12.50 -28.45 13.35
N LEU A 26 13.75 -28.89 13.36
CA LEU A 26 14.88 -28.15 12.76
C LEU A 26 14.68 -27.93 11.26
N HIS A 27 14.17 -28.92 10.54
CA HIS A 27 13.91 -28.81 9.12
C HIS A 27 12.73 -27.88 8.84
N LEU A 28 11.69 -27.90 9.69
CA LEU A 28 10.56 -26.98 9.59
C LEU A 28 11.00 -25.54 9.88
N THR A 29 11.77 -25.30 10.94
CA THR A 29 12.30 -23.96 11.27
C THR A 29 13.29 -23.45 10.24
N ASN A 30 14.08 -24.34 9.63
CA ASN A 30 14.97 -24.00 8.52
C ASN A 30 14.21 -23.76 7.21
N GLN A 31 13.14 -24.51 6.93
CA GLN A 31 12.25 -24.28 5.79
C GLN A 31 11.43 -22.98 5.98
N THR A 32 11.15 -22.59 7.24
CA THR A 32 10.63 -21.28 7.62
C THR A 32 11.71 -20.20 7.77
N ASN A 33 12.91 -20.36 7.18
CA ASN A 33 13.75 -19.23 6.74
C ASN A 33 13.06 -18.35 5.66
N PHE A 34 11.73 -18.33 5.65
CA PHE A 34 10.84 -17.23 5.29
C PHE A 34 11.42 -15.86 5.66
N SER A 35 12.21 -15.74 6.72
CA SER A 35 12.96 -14.52 7.04
C SER A 35 13.84 -14.01 5.90
N ARG A 36 14.53 -14.88 5.13
CA ARG A 36 15.31 -14.42 3.96
C ARG A 36 14.44 -13.83 2.85
N LYS A 37 13.19 -14.31 2.72
CA LYS A 37 12.21 -13.83 1.73
C LYS A 37 11.45 -12.58 2.18
N LEU A 38 11.48 -12.27 3.48
CA LEU A 38 10.94 -11.05 4.08
C LEU A 38 11.97 -9.93 4.25
N ILE A 39 13.27 -10.25 4.33
CA ILE A 39 14.35 -9.28 4.59
C ILE A 39 14.79 -8.50 3.34
N LEU A 40 14.65 -9.08 2.15
CA LEU A 40 14.69 -8.32 0.90
C LEU A 40 13.25 -8.13 0.44
N GLY A 41 12.62 -7.09 0.99
CA GLY A 41 11.45 -6.50 0.35
C GLY A 41 11.82 -6.28 -1.11
N ASN A 42 11.11 -6.96 -2.02
CA ASN A 42 11.20 -6.75 -3.45
C ASN A 42 10.58 -5.37 -3.77
N GLU A 43 11.14 -4.32 -3.18
CA GLU A 43 10.85 -2.95 -3.55
C GLU A 43 11.52 -2.75 -4.89
N THR A 44 10.72 -2.81 -5.94
CA THR A 44 11.14 -2.31 -7.23
C THR A 44 11.63 -0.88 -7.01
N VAL A 45 12.93 -0.63 -7.19
CA VAL A 45 13.49 0.71 -7.08
C VAL A 45 12.71 1.59 -8.03
N ARG A 46 11.87 2.46 -7.47
CA ARG A 46 11.02 3.35 -8.24
C ARG A 46 11.89 4.50 -8.71
N ILE A 47 12.57 4.30 -9.84
CA ILE A 47 13.34 5.36 -10.47
C ILE A 47 12.36 6.47 -10.85
N LYS A 48 12.51 7.64 -10.23
CA LYS A 48 11.72 8.83 -10.57
C LYS A 48 12.10 9.26 -11.98
N LYS A 49 11.34 8.80 -12.98
CA LYS A 49 11.48 9.28 -14.36
C LYS A 49 11.19 10.78 -14.37
N ASN A 50 12.05 11.56 -15.04
CA ASN A 50 11.72 12.95 -15.30
C ASN A 50 10.45 13.02 -16.17
N PRO A 51 9.50 13.92 -15.83
CA PRO A 51 8.32 14.10 -16.66
C PRO A 51 8.74 14.54 -18.07
N GLU A 52 7.98 14.09 -19.09
CA GLU A 52 8.25 14.48 -20.49
C GLU A 52 8.13 15.99 -20.71
N LEU A 53 7.32 16.66 -19.90
CA LEU A 53 7.17 18.11 -19.87
C LEU A 53 7.74 18.64 -18.55
N PRO A 54 9.00 19.11 -18.53
CA PRO A 54 9.56 19.75 -17.34
C PRO A 54 8.82 21.05 -17.06
N LEU A 55 8.61 21.35 -15.77
CA LEU A 55 8.05 22.64 -15.35
C LEU A 55 8.95 23.75 -15.85
N ARG A 56 8.38 24.64 -16.66
CA ARG A 56 9.09 25.74 -17.31
C ARG A 56 8.17 26.94 -17.40
N PHE A 57 8.77 28.12 -17.36
CA PHE A 57 8.06 29.34 -17.71
C PHE A 57 7.61 29.28 -19.17
N ARG A 58 6.50 29.94 -19.46
CA ARG A 58 6.00 30.13 -20.83
C ARG A 58 6.93 31.05 -21.61
N SER A 59 6.70 31.14 -22.91
CA SER A 59 7.46 32.04 -23.79
C SER A 59 7.30 33.52 -23.42
N ASP A 60 6.21 33.89 -22.76
CA ASP A 60 5.97 35.25 -22.22
C ASP A 60 6.57 35.48 -20.82
N GLY A 61 7.28 34.49 -20.27
CA GLY A 61 7.90 34.57 -18.95
C GLY A 61 6.94 34.31 -17.78
N THR A 62 5.67 34.00 -18.02
CA THR A 62 4.70 33.72 -16.96
C THR A 62 4.71 32.24 -16.54
N PHE A 63 4.24 31.98 -15.33
CA PHE A 63 4.00 30.64 -14.80
C PHE A 63 2.74 30.65 -13.95
N LYS A 64 1.69 29.96 -14.41
CA LYS A 64 0.38 29.94 -13.77
C LYS A 64 0.24 28.71 -12.88
N ILE A 65 -0.06 28.95 -11.60
CA ILE A 65 -0.36 27.91 -10.63
C ILE A 65 -1.85 27.93 -10.33
N LEU A 66 -2.51 26.78 -10.49
CA LEU A 66 -3.84 26.56 -9.95
C LEU A 66 -3.70 25.82 -8.62
N GLN A 67 -4.14 26.44 -7.53
CA GLN A 67 -4.12 25.82 -6.21
C GLN A 67 -5.52 25.35 -5.83
N VAL A 68 -5.61 24.12 -5.33
CA VAL A 68 -6.84 23.50 -4.84
C VAL A 68 -6.58 23.03 -3.41
N ALA A 69 -7.42 23.47 -2.48
CA ALA A 69 -7.32 23.14 -1.06
C ALA A 69 -8.66 22.62 -0.55
N ASP A 70 -8.60 21.80 0.50
CA ASP A 70 -9.72 21.42 1.37
C ASP A 70 -10.97 20.95 0.62
N MET A 71 -10.75 20.16 -0.43
CA MET A 71 -11.84 19.61 -1.24
C MET A 71 -12.68 18.58 -0.47
N HIS A 72 -12.12 17.99 0.59
CA HIS A 72 -12.67 16.86 1.34
C HIS A 72 -13.20 15.75 0.44
N TYR A 73 -12.44 15.45 -0.61
CA TYR A 73 -12.87 14.56 -1.68
C TYR A 73 -12.92 13.11 -1.21
N GLY A 74 -14.10 12.49 -1.36
CA GLY A 74 -14.32 11.09 -1.02
C GLY A 74 -14.06 10.15 -2.19
N ASN A 75 -14.99 9.23 -2.43
CA ASN A 75 -14.88 8.18 -3.45
C ASN A 75 -15.62 8.50 -4.77
N GLY A 76 -16.04 9.75 -4.98
CA GLY A 76 -16.74 10.15 -6.21
C GLY A 76 -18.27 10.06 -6.14
N ILE A 77 -18.81 9.39 -5.12
CA ILE A 77 -20.27 9.34 -4.81
C ILE A 77 -20.56 9.71 -3.35
N THR A 78 -19.59 10.31 -2.66
CA THR A 78 -19.77 10.68 -1.26
C THR A 78 -20.74 11.85 -1.15
N ARG A 79 -21.73 11.72 -0.25
CA ARG A 79 -22.67 12.80 0.06
C ARG A 79 -22.01 13.85 0.93
N CYS A 80 -22.32 15.11 0.62
CA CYS A 80 -21.96 16.25 1.45
C CYS A 80 -22.62 16.17 2.83
N ARG A 81 -21.97 16.68 3.88
CA ARG A 81 -22.44 16.55 5.27
C ARG A 81 -23.13 17.79 5.84
N ASP A 82 -22.86 18.97 5.28
CA ASP A 82 -23.30 20.25 5.85
C ASP A 82 -23.83 21.19 4.75
N VAL A 83 -24.89 20.76 4.05
CA VAL A 83 -25.54 21.52 2.98
C VAL A 83 -27.02 21.71 3.28
N LEU A 84 -27.68 22.63 2.57
CA LEU A 84 -29.12 22.84 2.72
C LEU A 84 -29.90 21.59 2.28
N ALA A 85 -31.11 21.41 2.83
CA ALA A 85 -31.98 20.27 2.49
C ALA A 85 -32.19 20.10 0.97
N SER A 86 -32.30 21.22 0.25
CA SER A 86 -32.46 21.28 -1.21
C SER A 86 -31.20 20.92 -2.00
N GLU A 87 -30.02 20.93 -1.37
CA GLU A 87 -28.73 20.76 -2.04
C GLU A 87 -28.23 19.30 -1.96
N PHE A 88 -28.73 18.50 -1.03
CA PHE A 88 -28.32 17.09 -0.86
C PHE A 88 -28.56 16.21 -2.09
N GLU A 89 -29.53 16.56 -2.95
CA GLU A 89 -29.78 15.82 -4.18
C GLU A 89 -28.66 16.02 -5.20
N PHE A 90 -28.05 17.20 -5.22
CA PHE A 90 -27.08 17.60 -6.25
C PHE A 90 -25.65 17.69 -5.72
N CYS A 91 -25.42 17.55 -4.42
CA CYS A 91 -24.10 17.71 -3.81
C CYS A 91 -23.35 16.38 -3.68
N SER A 92 -22.26 16.24 -4.44
CA SER A 92 -21.32 15.12 -4.36
C SER A 92 -19.92 15.52 -4.82
N ASP A 93 -18.93 14.67 -4.53
CA ASP A 93 -17.57 14.78 -5.06
C ASP A 93 -17.53 14.91 -6.60
N LEU A 94 -18.51 14.33 -7.31
CA LEU A 94 -18.59 14.40 -8.77
C LEU A 94 -18.78 15.84 -9.25
N ASN A 95 -19.55 16.64 -8.49
CA ASN A 95 -19.74 18.07 -8.77
C ASN A 95 -18.42 18.83 -8.59
N THR A 96 -17.66 18.52 -7.54
CA THR A 96 -16.32 19.07 -7.32
C THR A 96 -15.38 18.72 -8.47
N THR A 97 -15.39 17.47 -8.94
CA THR A 97 -14.61 17.04 -10.13
C THR A 97 -15.02 17.79 -11.39
N GLN A 98 -16.31 17.94 -11.66
CA GLN A 98 -16.81 18.69 -12.81
C GLN A 98 -16.44 20.18 -12.71
N PHE A 99 -16.46 20.75 -11.51
CA PHE A 99 -16.01 22.12 -11.28
C PHE A 99 -14.51 22.26 -11.55
N LEU A 100 -13.66 21.42 -10.94
CA LEU A 100 -12.21 21.46 -11.15
C LEU A 100 -11.83 21.25 -12.62
N LYS A 101 -12.50 20.34 -13.33
CA LYS A 101 -12.30 20.15 -14.77
C LYS A 101 -12.51 21.45 -15.54
N ARG A 102 -13.64 22.14 -15.32
CA ARG A 102 -13.95 23.41 -15.98
C ARG A 102 -12.92 24.49 -15.66
N VAL A 103 -12.46 24.56 -14.41
CA VAL A 103 -11.43 25.51 -13.99
C VAL A 103 -10.08 25.20 -14.66
N ILE A 104 -9.67 23.94 -14.70
CA ILE A 104 -8.42 23.51 -15.36
C ILE A 104 -8.46 23.83 -16.85
N GLU A 105 -9.58 23.54 -17.53
CA GLU A 105 -9.76 23.84 -18.96
C GLU A 105 -9.73 25.34 -19.23
N LYS A 106 -10.39 26.13 -18.38
CA LYS A 106 -10.46 27.58 -18.55
C LYS A 106 -9.16 28.30 -18.21
N GLU A 107 -8.50 27.89 -17.12
CA GLU A 107 -7.29 28.56 -16.65
C GLU A 107 -6.03 28.07 -17.36
N SER A 108 -6.04 26.81 -17.82
CA SER A 108 -4.90 26.14 -18.45
C SER A 108 -3.61 26.38 -17.63
N PRO A 109 -3.52 25.92 -16.36
CA PRO A 109 -2.37 26.18 -15.51
C PRO A 109 -1.13 25.37 -15.94
N ASP A 110 0.05 25.88 -15.61
CA ASP A 110 1.33 25.17 -15.80
C ASP A 110 1.61 24.18 -14.66
N PHE A 111 1.00 24.43 -13.50
CA PHE A 111 1.12 23.58 -12.32
C PHE A 111 -0.19 23.56 -11.52
N LEU A 112 -0.61 22.36 -11.11
CA LEU A 112 -1.77 22.14 -10.25
C LEU A 112 -1.28 21.70 -8.87
N ALA A 113 -1.50 22.52 -7.85
CA ALA A 113 -1.08 22.27 -6.49
C ALA A 113 -2.29 21.86 -5.64
N PHE A 114 -2.23 20.67 -5.03
CA PHE A 114 -3.18 20.25 -4.01
C PHE A 114 -2.54 20.47 -2.63
N THR A 115 -3.11 21.37 -1.83
CA THR A 115 -2.45 21.86 -0.61
C THR A 115 -3.13 21.45 0.69
N GLY A 116 -4.17 20.63 0.64
CA GLY A 116 -4.84 20.18 1.86
C GLY A 116 -6.11 19.40 1.62
N ASN A 117 -6.47 18.67 2.68
CA ASN A 117 -7.75 18.10 3.05
C ASN A 117 -7.86 18.20 4.57
#